data_AF-A0A3D1QWJ0-F1
#
_entry.id   AF-A0A3D1QWJ0-F1
#
_cell.length_a   1.000
_cell.length_b   1.000
_cell.length_c   1.000
_cell.angle_alpha   90.00
_cell.angle_beta   90.00
_cell.angle_gamma   90.00
#
_symmetry.space_group_name_H-M   'P 1'
#
loop_
_entity.id
_entity.type
_entity.pdbx_description
1 polymer ?
#
loop_
_entity_poly.entity_id
_entity_poly.type
_entity_poly.pdbx_seq_one_letter_code
_entity_poly.pdbx_strand_id
1 'polypeptide(L)'
;MNVRSLAALLGIVALLLPAAALAQPTRLEVVVAAVSNDGTQVDAALASLAQSFKRNGLAYTSYKLKHSANLSLSPGKSASIPLGEGEAKVTLVKAGEGGTVTLKLDAPNNAPTFDMTPGGEFIQQVGTIPDGKLFLIIRR
;
A
#
# COMPACT_ATOMS: atom_id res chain seq x y z
N MET A 1 -63.87 -11.55 -44.66
CA MET A 1 -64.05 -11.55 -43.18
C MET A 1 -62.97 -12.46 -42.61
N ASN A 2 -62.02 -12.07 -41.76
CA ASN A 2 -61.83 -10.88 -40.93
C ASN A 2 -60.34 -10.54 -40.82
N VAL A 3 -60.10 -9.26 -40.57
CA VAL A 3 -58.82 -8.57 -40.45
C VAL A 3 -58.45 -8.48 -38.96
N ARG A 4 -57.15 -8.36 -38.65
CA ARG A 4 -56.52 -7.76 -37.44
C ARG A 4 -56.12 -8.69 -36.30
N SER A 5 -54.82 -8.71 -35.97
CA SER A 5 -54.23 -8.26 -34.68
C SER A 5 -52.72 -8.55 -34.66
N LEU A 6 -51.91 -7.49 -34.75
CA LEU A 6 -50.97 -6.97 -33.72
C LEU A 6 -49.65 -7.78 -33.64
N ALA A 7 -48.50 -7.21 -34.05
CA ALA A 7 -47.62 -6.33 -33.25
C ALA A 7 -47.09 -7.04 -31.98
N ALA A 8 -45.86 -6.93 -31.52
CA ALA A 8 -44.61 -6.27 -31.88
C ALA A 8 -43.56 -6.98 -30.99
N LEU A 9 -42.34 -7.23 -31.48
CA LEU A 9 -41.13 -6.53 -31.06
C LEU A 9 -40.90 -6.41 -29.53
N LEU A 10 -39.69 -6.82 -29.13
CA LEU A 10 -38.95 -6.46 -27.90
C LEU A 10 -39.26 -7.23 -26.61
N GLY A 11 -38.21 -7.81 -26.03
CA GLY A 11 -38.28 -8.30 -24.65
C GLY A 11 -37.17 -9.23 -24.18
N ILE A 12 -36.01 -9.33 -24.84
CA ILE A 12 -34.82 -9.91 -24.19
C ILE A 12 -34.34 -8.87 -23.16
N VAL A 13 -34.98 -8.85 -21.99
CA VAL A 13 -34.43 -8.19 -20.81
C VAL A 13 -33.34 -9.11 -20.30
N ALA A 14 -32.15 -8.95 -20.88
CA ALA A 14 -30.92 -9.33 -20.21
C ALA A 14 -30.88 -8.51 -18.92
N LEU A 15 -31.17 -9.15 -17.78
CA LEU A 15 -30.83 -8.60 -16.48
C LEU A 15 -29.31 -8.42 -16.45
N LEU A 16 -28.87 -7.22 -16.82
CA LEU A 16 -27.63 -6.61 -16.39
C LEU A 16 -27.71 -6.48 -14.88
N LEU A 17 -27.46 -7.59 -14.18
CA LEU A 17 -27.10 -7.53 -12.78
C LEU A 17 -25.86 -6.64 -12.71
N PRO A 18 -25.90 -5.53 -11.95
CA PRO A 18 -24.71 -4.73 -11.73
C PRO A 18 -23.71 -5.68 -11.11
N ALA A 19 -22.62 -5.94 -11.84
CA ALA A 19 -21.46 -6.59 -11.26
C ALA A 19 -21.16 -5.83 -9.98
N ALA A 20 -21.39 -6.46 -8.83
CA ALA A 20 -20.91 -5.93 -7.58
C ALA A 20 -19.42 -5.71 -7.83
N ALA A 21 -19.01 -4.44 -7.92
CA ALA A 21 -17.62 -4.06 -7.90
C ALA A 21 -17.14 -4.46 -6.51
N LEU A 22 -16.82 -5.74 -6.36
CA LEU A 22 -16.15 -6.28 -5.19
C LEU A 22 -14.90 -5.44 -5.09
N ALA A 23 -14.83 -4.62 -4.03
CA ALA A 23 -13.71 -3.77 -3.75
C ALA A 23 -12.44 -4.63 -3.84
N GLN A 24 -11.70 -4.46 -4.94
CA GLN A 24 -10.63 -5.39 -5.26
C GLN A 24 -9.56 -5.26 -4.16
N PRO A 25 -9.09 -6.39 -3.62
CA PRO A 25 -8.07 -6.35 -2.58
C PRO A 25 -6.82 -5.70 -3.17
N THR A 26 -6.41 -4.60 -2.54
CA THR A 26 -5.23 -3.84 -2.93
C THR A 26 -4.00 -4.56 -2.40
N ARG A 27 -3.10 -4.90 -3.31
CA ARG A 27 -1.78 -5.41 -2.95
C ARG A 27 -0.89 -4.25 -2.54
N LEU A 28 -0.22 -4.38 -1.40
CA LEU A 28 0.78 -3.45 -0.90
C LEU A 28 2.03 -4.27 -0.57
N GLU A 29 3.19 -3.80 -0.98
CA GLU A 29 4.46 -4.30 -0.46
C GLU A 29 4.88 -3.41 0.70
N VAL A 30 5.14 -4.01 1.85
CA VAL A 30 5.62 -3.30 3.02
C VAL A 30 7.02 -3.77 3.36
N VAL A 31 7.92 -2.82 3.54
CA VAL A 31 9.32 -3.05 3.84
C VAL A 31 9.70 -2.24 5.07
N VAL A 32 10.32 -2.88 6.06
CA VAL A 32 10.90 -2.22 7.22
C VAL A 32 12.42 -2.28 7.08
N ALA A 33 13.04 -1.11 7.06
CA ALA A 33 14.47 -0.94 6.89
C ALA A 33 15.08 -0.26 8.11
N ALA A 34 16.10 -0.89 8.69
CA ALA A 34 17.01 -0.26 9.64
C ALA A 34 18.12 0.43 8.86
N VAL A 35 18.30 1.71 9.09
CA VAL A 35 19.26 2.54 8.35
C VAL A 35 20.20 3.21 9.34
N SER A 36 21.50 2.96 9.24
CA SER A 36 22.52 3.39 10.20
C SER A 36 23.78 3.91 9.51
N ASN A 37 24.61 4.62 10.28
CA ASN A 37 25.99 4.95 9.88
C ASN A 37 27.03 3.97 10.43
N ASP A 38 26.57 2.98 11.20
CA ASP A 38 27.40 1.90 11.70
C ASP A 38 27.46 0.75 10.69
N GLY A 39 28.65 0.55 10.12
CA GLY A 39 28.93 -0.41 9.05
C GLY A 39 28.65 0.10 7.64
N THR A 40 28.79 -0.79 6.66
CA THR A 40 28.65 -0.49 5.22
C THR A 40 27.72 -1.46 4.48
N GLN A 41 26.95 -2.24 5.23
CA GLN A 41 26.11 -3.29 4.66
C GLN A 41 24.85 -2.69 4.04
N VAL A 42 24.61 -2.97 2.76
CA VAL A 42 23.39 -2.55 2.06
C VAL A 42 22.70 -3.80 1.52
N ASP A 43 21.54 -4.13 2.06
CA ASP A 43 20.73 -5.23 1.53
C ASP A 43 20.24 -4.92 0.11
N ALA A 44 20.27 -5.92 -0.77
CA ALA A 44 19.91 -5.75 -2.18
C ALA A 44 18.49 -5.20 -2.38
N ALA A 45 17.54 -5.63 -1.54
CA ALA A 45 16.16 -5.15 -1.55
C ALA A 45 16.03 -3.64 -1.19
N LEU A 46 17.04 -3.07 -0.53
CA LEU A 46 17.10 -1.68 -0.10
C LEU A 46 18.04 -0.83 -0.97
N ALA A 47 18.69 -1.40 -1.99
CA ALA A 47 19.65 -0.66 -2.82
C ALA A 47 19.02 0.56 -3.50
N SER A 48 17.81 0.42 -4.04
CA SER A 48 17.05 1.51 -4.65
C SER A 48 16.69 2.59 -3.62
N LEU A 49 16.35 2.19 -2.39
CA LEU A 49 16.06 3.12 -1.30
C LEU A 49 17.33 3.89 -0.89
N ALA A 50 18.45 3.18 -0.75
CA ALA A 50 19.74 3.77 -0.43
C ALA A 50 20.17 4.81 -1.48
N GLN A 51 19.91 4.53 -2.76
CA GLN A 51 20.19 5.47 -3.84
C GLN A 51 19.28 6.71 -3.74
N SER A 52 17.98 6.53 -3.47
CA SER A 52 17.05 7.65 -3.26
C SER A 52 17.43 8.49 -2.05
N PHE A 53 17.80 7.88 -0.93
CA PHE A 53 18.25 8.58 0.28
C PHE A 53 19.52 9.39 0.01
N LYS A 54 20.52 8.78 -0.66
CA LYS A 54 21.75 9.49 -1.07
C LYS A 54 21.44 10.70 -1.95
N ARG A 55 20.52 10.58 -2.93
CA ARG A 55 20.10 11.71 -3.78
C ARG A 55 19.43 12.83 -2.99
N ASN A 56 18.70 12.51 -1.94
CA ASN A 56 18.03 13.46 -1.06
C ASN A 56 18.95 14.01 0.06
N GLY A 57 20.27 13.77 -0.01
CA GLY A 57 21.24 14.23 0.98
C GLY A 57 21.25 13.42 2.28
N LEU A 58 20.48 12.34 2.37
CA LEU A 58 20.50 11.39 3.48
C LEU A 58 21.54 10.30 3.17
N ALA A 59 22.80 10.56 3.53
CA ALA A 59 23.90 9.65 3.29
C ALA A 59 24.12 8.70 4.48
N TYR A 60 23.27 7.67 4.59
CA TYR A 60 23.56 6.55 5.47
C TYR A 60 24.51 5.55 4.81
N THR A 61 25.35 4.88 5.59
CA THR A 61 26.32 3.89 5.09
C THR A 61 25.79 2.45 5.14
N SER A 62 24.78 2.18 5.96
CA SER A 62 24.26 0.84 6.25
C SER A 62 22.73 0.82 6.14
N TYR A 63 22.19 -0.15 5.40
CA TYR A 63 20.77 -0.39 5.15
C TYR A 63 20.48 -1.87 5.33
N LYS A 64 19.81 -2.21 6.43
CA LYS A 64 19.47 -3.57 6.81
C LYS A 64 17.96 -3.80 6.72
N LEU A 65 17.55 -4.82 6.00
CA LEU A 65 16.16 -5.26 5.93
C LEU A 65 15.79 -5.92 7.26
N LYS A 66 14.76 -5.38 7.90
CA LYS A 66 14.19 -5.93 9.15
C LYS A 66 12.95 -6.76 8.88
N HIS A 67 12.12 -6.31 7.95
CA HIS A 67 10.90 -7.01 7.57
C HIS A 67 10.52 -6.70 6.12
N SER A 68 9.94 -7.66 5.42
CA SER A 68 9.29 -7.44 4.13
C SER A 68 8.08 -8.36 4.02
N ALA A 69 6.94 -7.81 3.61
CA ALA A 69 5.71 -8.57 3.43
C ALA A 69 4.86 -7.97 2.32
N ASN A 70 4.21 -8.85 1.54
CA ASN A 70 3.16 -8.47 0.62
C ASN A 70 1.82 -8.60 1.32
N LEU A 71 1.14 -7.48 1.52
CA LEU A 71 -0.17 -7.40 2.13
C LEU A 71 -1.23 -7.31 1.04
N SER A 72 -2.37 -7.94 1.28
CA SER A 72 -3.55 -7.80 0.43
C SER A 72 -4.69 -7.27 1.29
N LEU A 73 -4.99 -5.99 1.13
CA LEU A 73 -5.97 -5.27 1.97
C LEU A 73 -7.21 -4.95 1.17
N SER A 74 -8.38 -5.24 1.75
CA SER A 74 -9.67 -4.74 1.26
C SER A 74 -10.07 -3.48 2.06
N PRO A 75 -10.89 -2.58 1.50
CA PRO A 75 -11.33 -1.39 2.24
C PRO A 75 -11.93 -1.73 3.61
N GLY A 76 -11.57 -0.94 4.62
CA GLY A 76 -11.90 -1.17 6.02
C GLY A 76 -11.09 -2.25 6.73
N LYS A 77 -10.16 -2.94 6.04
CA LYS A 77 -9.27 -3.94 6.64
C LYS A 77 -7.91 -3.34 6.97
N SER A 78 -7.32 -3.90 8.03
CA SER A 78 -6.01 -3.52 8.53
C SER A 78 -5.08 -4.72 8.63
N ALA A 79 -3.77 -4.48 8.49
CA ALA A 79 -2.72 -5.45 8.73
C ALA A 79 -1.67 -4.87 9.68
N SER A 80 -1.21 -5.70 10.60
CA SER A 80 -0.07 -5.39 11.47
C SER A 80 1.24 -5.69 10.76
N ILE A 81 2.21 -4.82 10.99
CA ILE A 81 3.55 -4.85 10.42
C ILE A 81 4.52 -4.85 11.61
N PRO A 82 5.29 -5.93 11.83
CA PRO A 82 6.27 -5.96 12.89
C PRO A 82 7.42 -5.01 12.58
N LEU A 83 7.75 -4.14 13.54
CA LEU A 83 8.87 -3.19 13.46
C LEU A 83 10.14 -3.71 14.15
N GLY A 84 10.07 -4.86 14.83
CA GLY A 84 11.13 -5.39 15.68
C GLY A 84 10.93 -4.99 17.15
N GLU A 85 10.81 -3.69 17.43
CA GLU A 85 10.52 -3.15 18.78
C GLU A 85 9.09 -2.62 18.90
N GLY A 86 8.13 -3.31 18.27
CA GLY A 86 6.72 -2.94 18.26
C GLY A 86 6.02 -3.34 16.96
N GLU A 87 4.82 -2.82 16.75
CA GLU A 87 4.05 -3.00 15.52
C GLU A 87 3.56 -1.65 14.98
N ALA A 88 3.47 -1.57 13.65
CA ALA A 88 2.68 -0.55 12.97
C ALA A 88 1.45 -1.22 12.36
N LYS A 89 0.34 -0.49 12.26
CA LYS A 89 -0.87 -0.97 11.59
C LYS A 89 -1.15 -0.15 10.35
N VAL A 90 -1.23 -0.81 9.19
CA VAL A 90 -1.70 -0.18 7.95
C VAL A 90 -3.16 -0.55 7.73
N THR A 91 -3.99 0.43 7.44
CA THR A 91 -5.43 0.25 7.17
C THR A 91 -5.74 0.83 5.80
N LEU A 92 -6.38 0.04 4.94
CA LEU A 92 -6.96 0.56 3.71
C LEU A 92 -8.29 1.22 4.06
N VAL A 93 -8.32 2.56 4.06
CA VAL A 93 -9.52 3.32 4.45
C VAL A 93 -10.56 3.26 3.34
N LYS A 94 -10.15 3.57 2.10
CA LYS A 94 -11.00 3.50 0.91
C LYS A 94 -10.19 3.28 -0.34
N ALA A 95 -10.83 2.71 -1.35
CA ALA A 95 -10.36 2.76 -2.73
C ALA A 95 -11.10 3.89 -3.44
N GLY A 96 -10.35 4.79 -4.06
CA GLY A 96 -10.85 5.89 -4.89
C GLY A 96 -10.77 5.58 -6.39
N GLU A 97 -11.19 6.55 -7.20
CA GLU A 97 -11.13 6.45 -8.66
C GLU A 97 -9.69 6.44 -9.20
N GLY A 98 -9.52 5.97 -10.44
CA GLY A 98 -8.20 5.83 -11.07
C GLY A 98 -7.30 4.83 -10.34
N GLY A 99 -7.89 3.98 -9.49
CA GLY A 99 -7.16 3.08 -8.64
C GLY A 99 -6.37 3.80 -7.55
N THR A 100 -6.68 5.02 -7.13
CA THR A 100 -6.04 5.63 -5.94
C THR A 100 -6.53 4.95 -4.67
N VAL A 101 -5.70 4.80 -3.64
CA VAL A 101 -6.14 4.28 -2.34
C VAL A 101 -5.78 5.22 -1.21
N THR A 102 -6.68 5.39 -0.24
CA THR A 102 -6.39 6.11 1.00
C THR A 102 -5.96 5.11 2.05
N LEU A 103 -4.74 5.23 2.54
CA LEU A 103 -4.20 4.43 3.63
C LEU A 103 -4.11 5.26 4.91
N LYS A 104 -4.39 4.62 6.04
CA LYS A 104 -4.03 5.11 7.37
C LYS A 104 -2.94 4.22 7.93
N LEU A 105 -1.79 4.82 8.24
CA LEU A 105 -0.74 4.19 9.01
C LEU A 105 -0.92 4.58 10.48
N ASP A 106 -0.78 3.64 11.38
CA ASP A 106 -0.74 3.84 12.82
C ASP A 106 0.58 3.27 13.34
N ALA A 107 1.55 4.14 13.64
CA ALA A 107 2.89 3.77 14.07
C ALA A 107 3.24 4.48 15.39
N PRO A 108 4.21 3.97 16.18
CA PRO A 108 4.45 4.38 17.58
C PRO A 108 4.67 5.88 17.85
N ASN A 109 4.90 6.69 16.81
CA ASN A 109 5.11 8.14 16.95
C ASN A 109 4.36 8.96 15.87
N ASN A 110 3.62 8.31 14.99
CA ASN A 110 2.97 8.99 13.87
C ASN A 110 1.80 8.15 13.32
N ALA A 111 0.68 8.79 13.03
CA ALA A 111 -0.49 8.12 12.46
C ALA A 111 -1.00 8.81 11.19
N PRO A 112 -0.19 8.90 10.11
CA PRO A 112 -0.57 9.66 8.93
C PRO A 112 -1.67 8.94 8.14
N THR A 113 -2.55 9.74 7.54
CA THR A 113 -3.45 9.29 6.48
C THR A 113 -2.96 9.89 5.17
N PHE A 114 -2.79 9.07 4.15
CA PHE A 114 -2.24 9.49 2.86
C PHE A 114 -2.89 8.74 1.71
N ASP A 115 -2.96 9.40 0.55
CA ASP A 115 -3.41 8.80 -0.69
C ASP A 115 -2.21 8.24 -1.47
N MET A 116 -2.40 7.09 -2.12
CA MET A 116 -1.37 6.42 -2.89
C MET A 116 -1.93 5.88 -4.19
N THR A 117 -1.30 6.25 -5.28
CA THR A 117 -1.59 5.76 -6.64
C THR A 117 -0.84 4.45 -6.90
N PRO A 118 -1.23 3.67 -7.93
CA PRO A 118 -0.43 2.54 -8.40
C PRO A 118 1.00 2.98 -8.77
N GLY A 119 2.01 2.22 -8.38
CA GLY A 119 3.43 2.57 -8.54
C GLY A 119 3.94 3.58 -7.50
N GLY A 120 3.09 4.02 -6.57
CA GLY A 120 3.45 4.94 -5.51
C GLY A 120 4.30 4.29 -4.42
N GLU A 121 5.15 5.11 -3.78
CA GLU A 121 5.95 4.73 -2.63
C GLU A 121 5.75 5.75 -1.51
N PHE A 122 5.49 5.26 -0.30
CA PHE A 122 5.41 6.07 0.91
C PHE A 122 6.52 5.62 1.86
N ILE A 123 7.33 6.58 2.35
CA ILE A 123 8.45 6.31 3.25
C ILE A 123 8.26 7.16 4.51
N GLN A 124 8.27 6.52 5.67
CA GLN A 124 8.12 7.18 6.96
C GLN A 124 9.13 6.64 7.96
N GLN A 125 9.80 7.53 8.69
CA GLN A 125 10.55 7.14 9.88
C GLN A 125 9.55 6.74 10.97
N VAL A 126 9.63 5.50 11.45
CA VAL A 126 8.70 4.93 12.45
C VAL A 126 9.36 4.66 13.80
N GLY A 127 10.69 4.74 13.86
CA GLY A 127 11.44 4.56 15.10
C GLY A 127 12.90 4.96 14.99
N THR A 128 13.60 4.79 16.10
CA THR A 128 15.05 4.98 16.23
C THR A 128 15.63 3.69 16.78
N ILE A 129 16.82 3.30 16.32
CA ILE A 129 17.57 2.14 16.82
C ILE A 129 18.92 2.66 17.35
N PRO A 130 19.65 1.91 18.20
CA PRO A 130 20.87 2.40 18.84
C PRO A 130 21.87 3.10 17.90
N ASP A 131 22.01 2.58 16.67
CA ASP A 131 23.00 3.08 15.71
C ASP A 131 22.37 3.82 14.51
N GLY A 132 21.08 4.14 14.55
CA GLY A 132 20.40 4.68 13.39
C GLY A 132 18.90 4.86 13.54
N LYS A 133 18.18 4.67 12.43
CA LYS A 133 16.73 4.92 12.32
C LYS A 133 16.02 3.75 11.70
N LEU A 134 14.74 3.62 12.03
CA LEU A 134 13.86 2.63 11.43
C LEU A 134 12.87 3.32 10.50
N PHE A 135 12.87 2.89 9.24
CA PHE A 135 11.97 3.37 8.20
C PHE A 135 10.99 2.28 7.80
N LEU A 136 9.73 2.68 7.67
CA LEU A 136 8.69 1.89 7.04
C LEU A 136 8.49 2.43 5.63
N ILE A 137 8.56 1.54 4.65
CA ILE A 137 8.29 1.80 3.26
C ILE A 137 7.05 1.01 2.86
N ILE A 138 6.08 1.66 2.24
CA ILE A 138 4.89 1.04 1.69
C ILE A 138 4.87 1.35 0.19
N ARG A 139 4.79 0.31 -0.63
CA ARG A 139 4.74 0.39 -2.08
C ARG A 139 3.47 -0.26 -2.58
N ARG A 140 3.08 0.14 -3.78
CA ARG A 140 1.89 -0.40 -4.43
C ARG A 140 2.10 -0.65 -5.90
#